data_AF-A0A0B7ANV2-F1
#
_entry.id   AF-A0A0B7ANV2-F1
#
_cell.length_a   1.000
_cell.length_b   1.000
_cell.length_c   1.000
_cell.angle_alpha   90.00
_cell.angle_beta   90.00
_cell.angle_gamma   90.00
#
_symmetry.space_group_name_H-M   'P 1'
#
loop_
_entity.id
_entity.type
_entity.pdbx_description
1 polymer ?
#
loop_
_entity_poly.entity_id
_entity_poly.type
_entity_poly.pdbx_seq_one_letter_code
_entity_poly.pdbx_strand_id
1 'polypeptide(L)'
;TNMADIDKVKVLVVGDSGVGKTCLVHLICHGDPCYAPTATIGCSVEVKLHEYRAGTPAERDFFVELWDIGGAATHANSRSIFYQQVHGIILVHDLTNRKSHQNLRKWLAETLSKDDLKQSNGYDFDPEQFAGNQTPFLVIGTKADSAQTLREQNTHRTSSIAEECGADEFDLDSLQVKHLAPGSTNAVKLSKFFDKVVERKLASSQGHISPVQTRRWKNAHSD
;
A
#
# COMPACT_ATOMS: atom_id res chain seq x y z
N THR A 1 -4.58 32.05 10.70
CA THR A 1 -4.51 30.65 11.13
C THR A 1 -3.44 30.01 10.28
N ASN A 2 -2.27 29.70 10.86
CA ASN A 2 -1.15 29.19 10.09
C ASN A 2 -1.54 27.79 9.59
N MET A 3 -1.79 27.65 8.29
CA MET A 3 -2.11 26.38 7.65
C MET A 3 -0.81 25.57 7.67
N ALA A 4 -0.55 24.88 8.78
CA ALA A 4 0.62 24.03 8.92
C ALA A 4 0.65 23.06 7.74
N ASP A 5 1.79 22.91 7.09
CA ASP A 5 1.98 21.93 6.02
C ASP A 5 1.57 20.55 6.54
N ILE A 6 0.43 20.04 6.04
CA ILE A 6 -0.03 18.68 6.34
C ILE A 6 1.00 17.74 5.71
N ASP A 7 1.60 16.88 6.54
CA ASP A 7 2.60 15.92 6.07
C ASP A 7 1.97 14.91 5.13
N LYS A 8 2.77 14.39 4.20
CA LYS A 8 2.32 13.42 3.22
C LYS A 8 3.08 12.10 3.28
N VAL A 9 2.37 11.03 3.01
CA VAL A 9 2.91 9.68 2.85
C VAL A 9 2.52 9.12 1.49
N LYS A 10 3.46 8.40 0.88
CA LYS A 10 3.30 7.78 -0.43
C LYS A 10 3.04 6.29 -0.29
N VAL A 11 1.91 5.84 -0.82
CA VAL A 11 1.50 4.43 -0.88
C VAL A 11 1.39 4.02 -2.34
N LEU A 12 2.13 2.98 -2.73
CA LEU A 12 1.97 2.38 -4.06
C LEU A 12 0.75 1.46 -4.07
N VAL A 13 -0.01 1.48 -5.16
CA VAL A 13 -1.07 0.50 -5.44
C VAL A 13 -0.68 -0.27 -6.69
N VAL A 14 -0.34 -1.55 -6.51
CA VAL A 14 0.27 -2.40 -7.55
C VAL A 14 -0.44 -3.74 -7.69
N GLY A 15 -0.33 -4.34 -8.86
CA GLY A 15 -1.07 -5.55 -9.23
C GLY A 15 -1.32 -5.60 -10.73
N ASP A 16 -1.73 -6.76 -11.23
CA ASP A 16 -1.92 -6.98 -12.67
C ASP A 16 -2.91 -6.00 -13.31
N SER A 17 -2.83 -5.86 -14.64
CA SER A 17 -3.84 -5.07 -15.37
C SER A 17 -5.23 -5.67 -15.22
N GLY A 18 -6.24 -4.82 -15.04
CA GLY A 18 -7.65 -5.24 -14.95
C GLY A 18 -8.10 -5.86 -13.62
N VAL A 19 -7.23 -5.91 -12.60
CA VAL A 19 -7.63 -6.45 -11.30
C VAL A 19 -8.63 -5.56 -10.57
N GLY A 20 -8.53 -4.23 -10.70
CA GLY A 20 -9.44 -3.28 -10.04
C GLY A 20 -8.78 -2.15 -9.25
N LYS A 21 -7.48 -1.92 -9.46
CA LYS A 21 -6.68 -0.90 -8.73
C LYS A 21 -7.31 0.50 -8.77
N THR A 22 -7.64 0.99 -9.96
CA THR A 22 -8.22 2.32 -10.16
C THR A 22 -9.56 2.46 -9.42
N CYS A 23 -10.44 1.44 -9.51
CA CYS A 23 -11.70 1.45 -8.76
C CYS A 23 -11.50 1.40 -7.26
N LEU A 24 -10.52 0.64 -6.78
CA LEU A 24 -10.17 0.55 -5.37
C LEU A 24 -9.66 1.89 -4.85
N VAL A 25 -8.74 2.55 -5.55
CA VAL A 25 -8.20 3.86 -5.18
C VAL A 25 -9.32 4.89 -5.11
N HIS A 26 -10.16 4.95 -6.13
CA HIS A 26 -11.32 5.82 -6.17
C HIS A 26 -12.25 5.60 -4.97
N LEU A 27 -12.60 4.34 -4.69
CA LEU A 27 -13.45 4.00 -3.54
C LEU A 27 -12.82 4.43 -2.20
N ILE A 28 -11.50 4.27 -2.04
CA ILE A 28 -10.79 4.67 -0.81
C ILE A 28 -10.82 6.20 -0.62
N CYS A 29 -10.65 6.97 -1.70
CA CYS A 29 -10.55 8.42 -1.65
C CYS A 29 -11.91 9.12 -1.59
N HIS A 30 -12.87 8.66 -2.38
CA HIS A 30 -14.14 9.34 -2.59
C HIS A 30 -15.32 8.70 -1.86
N GLY A 31 -15.19 7.42 -1.45
CA GLY A 31 -16.26 6.72 -0.74
C GLY A 31 -17.45 6.34 -1.62
N ASP A 32 -17.27 6.33 -2.94
CA ASP A 32 -18.29 5.95 -3.93
C ASP A 32 -17.75 4.95 -4.97
N PRO A 33 -18.65 4.26 -5.69
CA PRO A 33 -18.24 3.30 -6.71
C PRO A 33 -17.62 3.97 -7.93
N CYS A 34 -16.51 3.41 -8.42
CA CYS A 34 -15.95 3.78 -9.71
C CYS A 34 -16.62 2.99 -10.84
N TYR A 35 -17.22 3.70 -11.79
CA TYR A 35 -17.82 3.10 -12.99
C TYR A 35 -16.92 3.27 -14.21
N ALA A 36 -16.74 2.19 -14.97
CA ALA A 36 -16.02 2.18 -16.26
C ALA A 36 -14.61 2.81 -16.21
N PRO A 37 -13.69 2.30 -15.36
CA PRO A 37 -12.31 2.78 -15.36
C PRO A 37 -11.63 2.50 -16.71
N THR A 38 -10.86 3.47 -17.20
CA THR A 38 -9.95 3.24 -18.34
C THR A 38 -8.64 2.63 -17.86
N ALA A 39 -7.90 1.98 -18.76
CA ALA A 39 -6.58 1.44 -18.43
C ALA A 39 -5.61 2.57 -18.02
N THR A 40 -4.98 2.44 -16.85
CA THR A 40 -3.96 3.38 -16.37
C THR A 40 -2.67 3.25 -17.17
N ILE A 41 -2.27 4.33 -17.84
CA ILE A 41 -0.98 4.45 -18.54
C ILE A 41 -0.02 5.22 -17.61
N GLY A 42 1.13 4.61 -17.28
CA GLY A 42 2.08 5.21 -16.32
C GLY A 42 1.58 5.08 -14.89
N CYS A 43 1.17 6.20 -14.28
CA CYS A 43 0.55 6.24 -12.96
C CYS A 43 -0.53 7.32 -12.85
N SER A 44 -1.50 7.12 -11.97
CA SER A 44 -2.38 8.17 -11.45
C SER A 44 -2.23 8.30 -9.94
N VAL A 45 -2.49 9.49 -9.41
CA VAL A 45 -2.39 9.76 -7.97
C VAL A 45 -3.70 10.37 -7.49
N GLU A 46 -4.25 9.77 -6.44
CA GLU A 46 -5.33 10.37 -5.65
C GLU A 46 -4.87 10.56 -4.21
N VAL A 47 -5.47 11.51 -3.50
CA VAL A 47 -5.06 11.87 -2.14
C VAL A 47 -6.22 11.70 -1.18
N LYS A 48 -5.98 10.96 -0.10
CA LYS A 48 -6.91 10.80 1.02
C LYS A 48 -6.37 11.53 2.24
N LEU A 49 -7.22 12.31 2.91
CA LEU A 49 -6.93 12.81 4.25
C LEU A 49 -7.12 11.66 5.26
N HIS A 50 -6.08 11.37 6.02
CA HIS A 50 -6.06 10.34 7.06
C HIS A 50 -5.78 10.95 8.44
N GLU A 51 -6.68 10.70 9.38
CA GLU A 51 -6.55 11.11 10.78
C GLU A 51 -5.71 10.07 11.54
N TYR A 52 -4.40 10.28 11.62
CA TYR A 52 -3.49 9.39 12.35
C TYR A 52 -3.79 9.45 13.85
N ARG A 53 -4.00 8.28 14.48
CA ARG A 53 -4.31 8.15 15.93
C ARG A 53 -5.47 9.06 16.39
N ALA A 54 -6.53 9.11 15.59
CA ALA A 54 -7.76 9.84 15.90
C ALA A 54 -8.25 9.58 17.34
N GLY A 55 -8.65 10.65 18.04
CA GLY A 55 -9.14 10.60 19.41
C GLY A 55 -8.05 10.48 20.48
N THR A 56 -6.77 10.62 20.13
CA THR A 56 -5.65 10.60 21.08
C THR A 56 -4.92 11.96 21.12
N PRO A 57 -4.13 12.26 22.17
CA PRO A 57 -3.29 13.46 22.18
C PRO A 57 -2.21 13.50 21.09
N ALA A 58 -1.98 12.38 20.40
CA ALA A 58 -1.05 12.26 19.28
C ALA A 58 -1.75 12.36 17.91
N GLU A 59 -3.02 12.75 17.88
CA GLU A 59 -3.80 12.93 16.66
C GLU A 59 -3.13 13.91 15.70
N ARG A 60 -3.02 13.52 14.43
CA ARG A 60 -2.44 14.35 13.38
C ARG A 60 -2.98 13.97 12.01
N ASP A 61 -3.24 14.97 11.18
CA ASP A 61 -3.63 14.75 9.81
C ASP A 61 -2.43 14.44 8.91
N PHE A 62 -2.61 13.48 8.01
CA PHE A 62 -1.68 13.17 6.92
C PHE A 62 -2.41 13.06 5.59
N PHE A 63 -1.78 13.57 4.53
CA PHE A 63 -2.17 13.25 3.17
C PHE A 63 -1.57 11.92 2.74
N VAL A 64 -2.44 10.93 2.52
CA VAL A 64 -2.06 9.65 1.92
C VAL A 64 -2.18 9.77 0.41
N GLU A 65 -1.05 9.85 -0.28
CA GLU A 65 -0.98 9.78 -1.74
C GLU A 65 -1.04 8.31 -2.17
N LEU A 66 -2.14 7.93 -2.81
CA LEU A 66 -2.33 6.61 -3.42
C LEU A 66 -1.88 6.66 -4.88
N TRP A 67 -0.76 6.02 -5.17
CA TRP A 67 -0.17 5.97 -6.51
C TRP A 67 -0.64 4.69 -7.21
N ASP A 68 -1.69 4.77 -8.04
CA ASP A 68 -2.14 3.67 -8.91
C ASP A 68 -1.16 3.50 -10.08
N ILE A 69 -0.43 2.39 -10.08
CA ILE A 69 0.58 2.09 -11.09
C ILE A 69 -0.01 1.22 -12.19
N GLY A 70 0.22 1.59 -13.45
CA GLY A 70 -0.22 0.81 -14.61
C GLY A 70 0.24 -0.66 -14.56
N GLY A 71 -0.72 -1.58 -14.64
CA GLY A 71 -0.48 -3.03 -14.46
C GLY A 71 0.02 -3.76 -15.71
N ALA A 72 0.16 -3.08 -16.85
CA ALA A 72 0.54 -3.71 -18.12
C ALA A 72 1.99 -4.21 -18.08
N ALA A 73 2.20 -5.49 -18.41
CA ALA A 73 3.54 -6.10 -18.41
C ALA A 73 4.49 -5.44 -19.43
N THR A 74 3.96 -4.90 -20.53
CA THR A 74 4.71 -4.15 -21.55
C THR A 74 5.36 -2.89 -21.01
N HIS A 75 4.90 -2.36 -19.86
CA HIS A 75 5.45 -1.15 -19.26
C HIS A 75 6.42 -1.43 -18.11
N ALA A 76 6.72 -2.70 -17.80
CA ALA A 76 7.49 -3.09 -16.62
C ALA A 76 8.85 -2.38 -16.50
N ASN A 77 9.58 -2.23 -17.61
CA ASN A 77 10.90 -1.57 -17.63
C ASN A 77 10.86 -0.08 -17.29
N SER A 78 9.69 0.57 -17.40
CA SER A 78 9.53 2.00 -17.11
C SER A 78 8.86 2.25 -15.76
N ARG A 79 8.38 1.22 -15.05
CA ARG A 79 7.64 1.40 -13.79
C ARG A 79 8.53 1.78 -12.60
N SER A 80 9.81 1.39 -12.62
CA SER A 80 10.72 1.60 -11.47
C SER A 80 10.87 3.06 -11.08
N ILE A 81 10.70 3.98 -12.03
CA ILE A 81 10.71 5.43 -11.79
C ILE A 81 9.67 5.87 -10.74
N PHE A 82 8.58 5.12 -10.58
CA PHE A 82 7.53 5.42 -9.62
C PHE A 82 7.79 4.85 -8.22
N TYR A 83 8.80 3.99 -8.03
CA TYR A 83 9.03 3.27 -6.77
C TYR A 83 9.94 4.01 -5.78
N GLN A 84 10.32 5.25 -6.09
CA GLN A 84 11.11 6.07 -5.17
C GLN A 84 10.27 6.59 -4.00
N GLN A 85 10.88 6.62 -2.80
CA GLN A 85 10.34 7.21 -1.57
C GLN A 85 8.98 6.63 -1.13
N VAL A 86 8.86 5.30 -1.20
CA VAL A 86 7.64 4.58 -0.85
C VAL A 86 7.56 4.32 0.65
N HIS A 87 6.41 4.64 1.24
CA HIS A 87 6.13 4.47 2.67
C HIS A 87 5.18 3.30 2.93
N GLY A 88 4.40 2.87 1.93
CA GLY A 88 3.53 1.69 2.03
C GLY A 88 3.19 1.10 0.67
N ILE A 89 2.73 -0.14 0.66
CA ILE A 89 2.35 -0.84 -0.58
C ILE A 89 0.98 -1.51 -0.38
N ILE A 90 0.08 -1.32 -1.33
CA ILE A 90 -1.17 -2.09 -1.44
C ILE A 90 -1.01 -3.04 -2.64
N LEU A 91 -1.05 -4.33 -2.35
CA LEU A 91 -1.02 -5.43 -3.32
C LEU A 91 -2.45 -5.80 -3.70
N VAL A 92 -2.82 -5.62 -4.96
CA VAL A 92 -4.19 -5.83 -5.44
C VAL A 92 -4.25 -7.03 -6.37
N HIS A 93 -5.17 -7.95 -6.11
CA HIS A 93 -5.45 -9.06 -7.03
C HIS A 93 -6.96 -9.22 -7.24
N ASP A 94 -7.30 -9.92 -8.31
CA ASP A 94 -8.67 -10.27 -8.66
C ASP A 94 -8.99 -11.66 -8.11
N LEU A 95 -10.03 -11.76 -7.28
CA LEU A 95 -10.42 -13.00 -6.62
C LEU A 95 -10.92 -14.07 -7.60
N THR A 96 -11.31 -13.69 -8.81
CA THR A 96 -11.67 -14.60 -9.89
C THR A 96 -10.46 -15.06 -10.72
N ASN A 97 -9.29 -14.44 -10.52
CA ASN A 97 -8.08 -14.72 -11.27
C ASN A 97 -6.93 -15.14 -10.34
N ARG A 98 -6.78 -16.45 -10.13
CA ARG A 98 -5.72 -17.02 -9.28
C ARG A 98 -4.30 -16.61 -9.70
N LYS A 99 -4.06 -16.42 -11.00
CA LYS A 99 -2.74 -15.97 -11.50
C LYS A 99 -2.38 -14.59 -11.01
N SER A 100 -3.37 -13.69 -10.87
CA SER A 100 -3.15 -12.35 -10.33
C SER A 100 -2.68 -12.38 -8.87
N HIS A 101 -3.17 -13.33 -8.06
CA HIS A 101 -2.68 -13.54 -6.69
C HIS A 101 -1.24 -14.11 -6.69
N GLN A 102 -0.95 -15.09 -7.56
CA GLN A 102 0.40 -15.66 -7.68
C GLN A 102 1.44 -14.58 -8.06
N ASN A 103 1.04 -13.65 -8.93
CA ASN A 103 1.87 -12.54 -9.37
C ASN A 103 2.15 -11.48 -8.28
N LEU A 104 1.44 -11.48 -7.14
CA LEU A 104 1.69 -10.52 -6.06
C LEU A 104 3.11 -10.60 -5.51
N ARG A 105 3.71 -11.80 -5.46
CA ARG A 105 5.11 -11.97 -5.04
C ARG A 105 6.08 -11.25 -5.98
N LYS A 106 5.83 -11.34 -7.28
CA LYS A 106 6.60 -10.60 -8.29
C LYS A 106 6.42 -9.10 -8.14
N TRP A 107 5.18 -8.63 -7.96
CA TRP A 107 4.91 -7.20 -7.75
C TRP A 107 5.58 -6.66 -6.50
N LEU A 108 5.50 -7.38 -5.38
CA LEU A 108 6.16 -6.98 -4.15
C LEU A 108 7.68 -6.92 -4.33
N ALA A 109 8.29 -7.97 -4.89
CA ALA A 109 9.72 -7.99 -5.17
C ALA A 109 10.15 -6.84 -6.11
N GLU A 110 9.36 -6.54 -7.15
CA GLU A 110 9.59 -5.42 -8.07
C GLU A 110 9.60 -4.07 -7.34
N THR A 111 8.65 -3.84 -6.44
CA THR A 111 8.55 -2.57 -5.68
C THR A 111 9.64 -2.37 -4.62
N LEU A 112 10.19 -3.47 -4.10
CA LEU A 112 11.20 -3.45 -3.04
C LEU A 112 12.63 -3.54 -3.55
N SER A 113 12.82 -3.95 -4.81
CA SER A 113 14.13 -4.00 -5.46
C SER A 113 14.69 -2.59 -5.60
N LYS A 114 15.67 -2.25 -4.75
CA LYS A 114 16.31 -0.91 -4.73
C LYS A 114 17.29 -0.67 -5.88
N ASP A 115 17.55 -1.66 -6.73
CA ASP A 115 18.50 -1.59 -7.82
C ASP A 115 17.79 -1.76 -9.18
N ASP A 116 17.95 -0.78 -10.07
CA ASP A 116 17.46 -0.77 -11.45
C ASP A 116 18.10 -1.85 -12.36
N LEU A 117 18.92 -2.78 -11.83
CA LEU A 117 19.78 -3.62 -12.67
C LEU A 117 20.06 -5.03 -12.11
N LYS A 118 19.04 -5.88 -11.93
CA LYS A 118 19.23 -7.35 -12.05
C LYS A 118 18.00 -8.02 -12.67
N GLN A 119 17.94 -8.01 -14.00
CA GLN A 119 17.28 -9.09 -14.74
C GLN A 119 18.15 -10.35 -14.61
N SER A 120 18.06 -11.04 -13.49
CA SER A 120 18.35 -12.48 -13.44
C SER A 120 17.04 -13.18 -13.09
N ASN A 121 16.78 -14.31 -13.75
CA ASN A 121 15.55 -15.10 -13.75
C ASN A 121 15.08 -15.67 -12.37
N GLY A 122 15.18 -14.92 -11.28
CA GLY A 122 14.73 -15.33 -9.96
C GLY A 122 14.18 -14.13 -9.19
N TYR A 123 12.89 -13.86 -9.35
CA TYR A 123 12.11 -13.21 -8.30
C TYR A 123 11.81 -14.27 -7.23
N ASP A 124 12.86 -14.86 -6.66
CA ASP A 124 12.67 -15.79 -5.56
C ASP A 124 12.24 -14.97 -4.35
N PHE A 125 11.01 -15.23 -3.93
CA PHE A 125 10.42 -14.63 -2.76
C PHE A 125 11.13 -15.18 -1.52
N ASP A 126 11.86 -14.32 -0.82
CA ASP A 126 12.56 -14.65 0.43
C ASP A 126 11.91 -13.95 1.64
N PRO A 127 11.04 -14.65 2.41
CA PRO A 127 10.41 -14.16 3.65
C PRO A 127 11.35 -13.44 4.62
N GLU A 128 12.61 -13.86 4.73
CA GLU A 128 13.56 -13.33 5.71
C GLU A 128 14.09 -11.94 5.31
N GLN A 129 14.29 -11.70 4.00
CA GLN A 129 14.58 -10.36 3.48
C GLN A 129 13.42 -9.39 3.72
N PHE A 130 12.18 -9.90 3.73
CA PHE A 130 10.99 -9.08 3.99
C PHE A 130 10.81 -8.75 5.47
N ALA A 131 11.20 -9.65 6.40
CA ALA A 131 11.19 -9.36 7.83
C ALA A 131 12.14 -8.20 8.21
N GLY A 132 13.22 -8.00 7.45
CA GLY A 132 14.14 -6.87 7.59
C GLY A 132 13.71 -5.59 6.86
N ASN A 133 12.84 -5.69 5.85
CA ASN A 133 12.39 -4.55 5.05
C ASN A 133 11.08 -3.97 5.61
N GLN A 134 11.20 -2.91 6.39
CA GLN A 134 10.13 -2.32 7.21
C GLN A 134 8.96 -1.67 6.43
N THR A 135 8.79 -1.90 5.12
CA THR A 135 7.73 -1.24 4.35
C THR A 135 6.41 -1.96 4.60
N PRO A 136 5.46 -1.38 5.35
CA PRO A 136 4.18 -2.02 5.58
C PRO A 136 3.48 -2.23 4.24
N PHE A 137 2.85 -3.39 4.10
CA PHE A 137 1.99 -3.67 2.96
C PHE A 137 0.66 -4.30 3.39
N LEU A 138 -0.31 -4.20 2.49
CA LEU A 138 -1.69 -4.68 2.67
C LEU A 138 -2.10 -5.42 1.39
N VAL A 139 -2.72 -6.59 1.54
CA VAL A 139 -3.26 -7.35 0.39
C VAL A 139 -4.76 -7.12 0.27
N ILE A 140 -5.23 -6.78 -0.92
CA ILE A 140 -6.65 -6.56 -1.19
C ILE A 140 -7.10 -7.44 -2.36
N GLY A 141 -8.03 -8.34 -2.07
CA GLY A 141 -8.75 -9.13 -3.06
C GLY A 141 -9.98 -8.36 -3.58
N THR A 142 -10.04 -8.14 -4.88
CA THR A 142 -11.13 -7.41 -5.54
C THR A 142 -12.10 -8.37 -6.25
N LYS A 143 -13.28 -7.87 -6.64
CA LYS A 143 -14.35 -8.64 -7.29
C LYS A 143 -14.91 -9.75 -6.42
N ALA A 144 -15.05 -9.48 -5.12
CA ALA A 144 -15.54 -10.45 -4.14
C ALA A 144 -16.96 -10.95 -4.44
N ASP A 145 -17.80 -10.11 -5.05
CA ASP A 145 -19.13 -10.44 -5.59
C ASP A 145 -19.08 -11.61 -6.58
N SER A 146 -18.15 -11.55 -7.52
CA SER A 146 -18.02 -12.53 -8.61
C SER A 146 -17.28 -13.79 -8.16
N ALA A 147 -16.50 -13.71 -7.07
CA ALA A 147 -15.72 -14.84 -6.56
C ALA A 147 -16.48 -15.73 -5.57
N GLN A 148 -17.68 -15.35 -5.10
CA GLN A 148 -18.46 -16.15 -4.14
C GLN A 148 -18.66 -17.59 -4.63
N THR A 149 -18.97 -17.78 -5.92
CA THR A 149 -19.19 -19.10 -6.53
C THR A 149 -17.92 -19.95 -6.66
N LEU A 150 -16.75 -19.32 -6.73
CA LEU A 150 -15.45 -20.01 -6.92
C LEU A 150 -14.83 -20.51 -5.61
N ARG A 151 -15.24 -19.94 -4.46
CA ARG A 151 -14.72 -20.30 -3.12
C ARG A 151 -15.13 -21.70 -2.68
N GLU A 152 -16.23 -22.23 -3.23
CA GLU A 152 -16.77 -23.55 -2.87
C GLU A 152 -16.03 -24.72 -3.52
N GLN A 153 -15.19 -24.46 -4.54
CA GLN A 153 -14.57 -25.51 -5.36
C GLN A 153 -13.06 -25.73 -5.14
N ASN A 154 -12.40 -24.93 -4.31
CA ASN A 154 -10.95 -25.02 -4.10
C ASN A 154 -10.60 -25.41 -2.65
N THR A 155 -10.31 -26.69 -2.43
CA THR A 155 -9.91 -27.27 -1.13
C THR A 155 -8.41 -27.17 -0.85
N HIS A 156 -7.57 -26.84 -1.83
CA HIS A 156 -6.13 -26.61 -1.63
C HIS A 156 -5.84 -25.13 -1.35
N ARG A 157 -5.87 -24.74 -0.07
CA ARG A 157 -5.34 -23.44 0.39
C ARG A 157 -3.82 -23.51 0.46
N THR A 158 -3.15 -22.89 -0.51
CA THR A 158 -1.78 -22.41 -0.30
C THR A 158 -1.85 -21.18 0.61
N SER A 159 -0.88 -21.00 1.50
CA SER A 159 -0.80 -19.80 2.33
C SER A 159 -0.78 -18.53 1.46
N SER A 160 -1.47 -17.49 1.91
CA SER A 160 -1.45 -16.21 1.19
C SER A 160 -0.12 -15.48 1.45
N ILE A 161 0.25 -14.56 0.55
CA ILE A 161 1.44 -13.72 0.78
C ILE A 161 1.29 -12.87 2.05
N ALA A 162 0.04 -12.55 2.45
CA ALA A 162 -0.22 -11.82 3.68
C ALA A 162 0.09 -12.67 4.92
N GLU A 163 -0.35 -13.93 4.94
CA GLU A 163 -0.03 -14.88 6.01
C GLU A 163 1.47 -15.12 6.13
N GLU A 164 2.16 -15.37 5.00
CA GLU A 164 3.61 -15.63 4.95
C GLU A 164 4.45 -14.46 5.49
N CYS A 165 3.97 -13.22 5.34
CA CYS A 165 4.68 -12.01 5.78
C CYS A 165 4.09 -11.35 7.03
N GLY A 166 3.03 -11.92 7.63
CA GLY A 166 2.33 -11.28 8.76
C GLY A 166 1.65 -9.94 8.41
N ALA A 167 1.24 -9.76 7.15
CA ALA A 167 0.48 -8.60 6.70
C ALA A 167 -1.03 -8.80 6.84
N ASP A 168 -1.77 -7.69 6.90
CA ASP A 168 -3.23 -7.75 6.86
C ASP A 168 -3.72 -8.00 5.42
N GLU A 169 -4.80 -8.76 5.30
CA GLU A 169 -5.53 -8.95 4.04
C GLU A 169 -7.04 -8.76 4.21
N PHE A 170 -7.72 -8.30 3.17
CA PHE A 170 -9.18 -8.35 3.09
C PHE A 170 -9.68 -8.36 1.65
N ASP A 171 -10.93 -8.82 1.50
CA ASP A 171 -11.63 -8.88 0.23
C ASP A 171 -12.70 -7.78 0.15
N LEU A 172 -12.91 -7.24 -1.05
CA LEU A 172 -14.01 -6.33 -1.34
C LEU A 172 -14.55 -6.49 -2.76
N ASP A 173 -15.82 -6.12 -2.91
CA ASP A 173 -16.38 -5.62 -4.15
C ASP A 173 -16.25 -4.08 -4.15
N SER A 174 -15.58 -3.54 -5.17
CA SER A 174 -15.34 -2.09 -5.34
C SER A 174 -16.62 -1.30 -5.62
N LEU A 175 -17.72 -1.98 -5.96
CA LEU A 175 -19.04 -1.36 -6.15
C LEU A 175 -19.83 -1.27 -4.82
N GLN A 176 -19.36 -1.91 -3.75
CA GLN A 176 -20.06 -1.97 -2.46
C GLN A 176 -19.39 -1.04 -1.43
N VAL A 177 -19.85 0.21 -1.37
CA VAL A 177 -19.34 1.23 -0.44
C VAL A 177 -19.31 0.76 1.02
N LYS A 178 -20.32 -0.03 1.44
CA LYS A 178 -20.40 -0.61 2.79
C LYS A 178 -19.16 -1.41 3.20
N HIS A 179 -18.41 -1.96 2.25
CA HIS A 179 -17.18 -2.67 2.56
C HIS A 179 -16.13 -1.75 3.18
N LEU A 180 -16.06 -0.48 2.79
CA LEU A 180 -15.14 0.52 3.37
C LEU A 180 -15.85 1.58 4.23
N ALA A 181 -17.11 1.35 4.61
CA ALA A 181 -17.83 2.25 5.51
C ALA A 181 -17.13 2.37 6.87
N PRO A 182 -17.18 3.54 7.53
CA PRO A 182 -16.63 3.72 8.87
C PRO A 182 -17.11 2.64 9.84
N GLY A 183 -16.18 2.06 10.60
CA GLY A 183 -16.45 0.97 11.54
C GLY A 183 -16.51 -0.44 10.93
N SER A 184 -16.48 -0.59 9.60
CA SER A 184 -16.36 -1.91 8.98
C SER A 184 -14.98 -2.55 9.29
N THR A 185 -14.91 -3.88 9.28
CA THR A 185 -13.65 -4.59 9.49
C THR A 185 -12.57 -4.20 8.47
N ASN A 186 -12.93 -3.99 7.21
CA ASN A 186 -11.98 -3.59 6.17
C ASN A 186 -11.53 -2.15 6.36
N ALA A 187 -12.42 -1.23 6.75
CA ALA A 187 -12.06 0.16 7.06
C ALA A 187 -11.08 0.23 8.24
N VAL A 188 -11.29 -0.59 9.28
CA VAL A 188 -10.36 -0.70 10.41
C VAL A 188 -9.00 -1.23 9.98
N LYS A 189 -8.95 -2.28 9.15
CA LYS A 189 -7.69 -2.82 8.60
C LYS A 189 -6.95 -1.78 7.75
N LEU A 190 -7.67 -1.07 6.88
CA LEU A 190 -7.12 -0.02 6.03
C LEU A 190 -6.57 1.15 6.87
N SER A 191 -7.31 1.59 7.89
CA SER A 191 -6.85 2.63 8.82
C SER A 191 -5.57 2.22 9.56
N LYS A 192 -5.52 0.99 10.09
CA LYS A 192 -4.32 0.44 10.74
C LYS A 192 -3.13 0.37 9.80
N PHE A 193 -3.37 0.02 8.53
CA PHE A 193 -2.34 0.05 7.51
C PHE A 193 -1.80 1.47 7.30
N PHE A 194 -2.66 2.49 7.14
CA PHE A 194 -2.22 3.88 7.02
C PHE A 194 -1.47 4.38 8.26
N ASP A 195 -1.87 3.98 9.46
CA ASP A 195 -1.12 4.30 10.68
C ASP A 195 0.30 3.72 10.64
N LYS A 196 0.46 2.45 10.25
CA LYS A 196 1.80 1.83 10.07
C LYS A 196 2.65 2.57 9.02
N VAL A 197 2.03 3.04 7.94
CA VAL A 197 2.70 3.84 6.89
C VAL A 197 3.20 5.18 7.45
N VAL A 198 2.38 5.86 8.22
CA VAL A 198 2.74 7.11 8.91
C VAL A 198 3.88 6.87 9.92
N GLU A 199 3.80 5.81 10.71
CA GLU A 199 4.84 5.44 11.67
C GLU A 199 6.20 5.22 11.00
N ARG A 200 6.22 4.54 9.84
CA ARG A 200 7.43 4.39 9.02
C ARG A 200 7.99 5.73 8.56
N LYS A 201 7.14 6.64 8.07
CA LYS A 201 7.58 7.98 7.65
C LYS A 201 8.24 8.73 8.80
N LEU A 202 7.60 8.71 9.97
CA LEU A 202 8.10 9.40 11.16
C LEU A 202 9.42 8.80 11.67
N ALA A 203 9.54 7.47 11.70
CA ALA A 203 10.77 6.78 12.07
C ALA A 203 11.95 7.12 11.14
N SER A 204 11.70 7.16 9.82
CA SER A 204 12.72 7.54 8.83
C SER A 204 13.21 9.00 8.99
N SER A 205 12.35 9.89 9.48
CA SER A 205 12.67 11.30 9.68
C SER A 205 13.48 11.55 10.96
N GLN A 206 13.25 10.74 12.01
CA GLN A 206 14.00 10.82 13.27
C GLN A 206 15.43 10.26 13.16
N GLY A 207 15.66 9.29 12.26
CA GLY A 207 17.00 8.74 11.98
C GLY A 207 17.96 9.68 11.24
N HIS A 208 17.53 10.89 10.86
CA HIS A 208 18.34 11.89 10.14
C HIS A 208 18.83 13.07 11.02
N ILE A 209 18.68 12.99 12.35
CA ILE A 209 19.32 13.96 13.24
C ILE A 209 20.83 13.69 13.23
N SER A 210 21.59 14.54 12.53
CA SER A 210 23.06 14.47 12.56
C SER A 210 23.54 14.61 14.02
N PRO A 211 24.58 13.86 14.45
CA PRO A 211 25.15 13.97 15.80
C PRO A 211 25.61 15.39 16.20
N VAL A 212 25.72 16.28 15.21
CA VAL A 212 26.14 17.68 15.35
C VAL A 212 25.04 18.54 15.96
N GLN A 213 23.76 18.27 15.67
CA GLN A 213 22.63 19.06 16.21
C GLN A 213 22.34 18.71 17.68
N THR A 214 22.57 17.46 18.08
CA THR A 214 22.37 16.99 19.46
C THR A 214 23.38 17.62 20.44
N ARG A 215 24.61 17.93 19.98
CA ARG A 215 25.61 18.64 20.79
C ARG A 215 25.24 20.11 21.01
N ARG A 216 24.65 20.75 20.02
CA ARG A 216 24.26 22.17 20.08
C ARG A 216 23.06 22.41 21.01
N TRP A 217 22.17 21.42 21.14
CA TRP A 217 21.04 21.48 22.07
C TRP A 217 21.46 21.26 23.54
N LYS A 218 22.41 20.34 23.78
CA LYS A 218 22.96 20.10 25.12
C LYS A 218 23.78 21.29 25.64
N ASN A 219 24.58 21.93 24.78
CA ASN A 219 25.38 23.08 25.20
C ASN A 219 24.58 24.38 25.39
N ALA A 220 23.36 24.49 24.83
CA ALA A 220 22.51 25.67 24.98
C ALA A 220 21.65 25.68 26.26
N HIS A 221 21.62 24.56 27.00
CA HIS A 221 20.84 24.41 28.24
C HIS A 221 21.74 23.99 29.43
N SER A 222 23.05 24.23 29.33
CA SER A 222 24.03 23.91 30.36
C SER A 222 24.63 25.13 31.07
N ASP A 223 24.13 26.34 30.81
CA ASP A 223 24.53 27.57 31.50
C ASP A 223 23.30 28.22 32.17
#